data_AF-A0A1C4UDJ2-F1
#
_entry.id   AF-A0A1C4UDJ2-F1
#
_cell.length_a   1.000
_cell.length_b   1.000
_cell.length_c   1.000
_cell.angle_alpha   90.00
_cell.angle_beta   90.00
_cell.angle_gamma   90.00
#
_symmetry.space_group_name_H-M   'P 1'
#
loop_
_entity.id
_entity.type
_entity.pdbx_description
1 polymer ?
#
loop_
_entity_poly.entity_id
_entity_poly.type
_entity_poly.pdbx_seq_one_letter_code
_entity_poly.pdbx_strand_id
1 'polypeptide(L)' 'MFDTEHGRLVMKGGPDMGLMFRKRKKYGPLVLNFTENGFSSWTVRLGRWSWNSKARAHRVDLPGPLSWKQDKSRSRA' A
#
# COMPACT_ATOMS: atom_id res chain seq x y z
N MET A 1 1.39 30.77 -10.19
CA MET A 1 2.02 31.91 -10.89
C MET A 1 2.61 31.33 -12.17
N PHE A 2 2.23 31.80 -13.36
CA PHE A 2 2.73 31.23 -14.62
C PHE A 2 3.83 32.15 -15.13
N ASP A 3 5.01 31.62 -15.43
CA ASP A 3 6.10 32.36 -16.07
C ASP A 3 6.38 31.74 -17.44
N THR A 4 6.68 32.60 -18.42
CA THR A 4 6.99 32.19 -19.79
C THR A 4 8.49 31.96 -19.92
N GLU A 5 8.92 30.70 -20.03
CA GLU A 5 10.30 30.36 -20.38
C GLU A 5 10.31 29.77 -21.80
N HIS A 6 11.16 30.31 -22.69
CA HIS A 6 11.32 29.85 -24.08
C HIS A 6 10.01 29.78 -24.91
N GLY A 7 9.08 30.72 -24.72
CA GLY A 7 7.82 30.76 -25.49
C GLY A 7 6.81 29.66 -25.12
N ARG A 8 7.05 28.91 -24.05
CA ARG A 8 6.12 27.92 -23.50
C ARG A 8 5.63 28.43 -22.14
N LEU A 9 4.31 28.42 -21.94
CA LEU A 9 3.73 28.69 -20.63
C LEU A 9 4.08 27.53 -19.70
N VAL A 10 4.89 27.80 -18.68
CA VAL A 10 5.26 26.84 -17.64
C VAL A 10 4.60 27.27 -16.33
N MET A 11 3.82 26.37 -15.72
CA MET A 11 3.30 26.61 -14.36
C MET A 11 4.44 26.49 -13.35
N LYS A 12 4.82 27.60 -12.70
CA LYS A 12 5.58 27.56 -11.44
C LYS A 12 4.63 27.81 -10.26
N GLY A 13 4.24 26.71 -9.62
CA GLY A 13 3.37 26.71 -8.44
C GLY A 13 2.05 26.00 -8.71
N GLY A 14 2.09 24.66 -8.67
CA GLY A 14 0.92 23.86 -8.34
C GLY A 14 0.76 23.80 -6.81
N PRO A 15 -0.46 23.61 -6.29
CA PRO A 15 -0.71 23.58 -4.85
C PRO A 15 0.17 22.49 -4.24
N ASP A 16 0.71 22.82 -3.06
CA ASP A 16 1.36 21.93 -2.10
C ASP A 16 1.35 20.46 -2.54
N MET A 17 2.51 19.98 -3.00
CA MET A 17 2.75 18.55 -3.19
C MET A 17 2.33 17.86 -1.89
N GLY A 18 1.12 17.32 -1.88
CA GLY A 18 0.47 16.78 -0.70
C GLY A 18 1.44 15.80 -0.06
N LEU A 19 2.02 16.22 1.06
CA LEU A 19 2.98 15.46 1.84
C LEU A 19 2.21 14.28 2.41
N MET A 20 1.97 13.26 1.59
CA MET A 20 1.25 12.06 1.96
C MET A 20 2.00 11.42 3.12
N PHE A 21 1.53 11.68 4.34
CA PHE A 21 2.22 11.20 5.54
C PHE A 21 1.99 9.70 5.66
N ARG A 22 2.87 8.93 5.03
CA ARG A 22 2.88 7.47 5.06
C ARG A 22 3.99 7.02 5.97
N LYS A 23 3.62 6.54 7.16
CA LYS A 23 4.58 5.95 8.10
C LYS A 23 4.40 4.44 8.11
N ARG A 24 5.43 3.73 7.64
CA ARG A 24 5.50 2.27 7.72
C ARG A 24 6.38 1.87 8.89
N LYS A 25 5.86 1.04 9.79
CA LYS A 25 6.63 0.49 10.91
C LYS A 25 6.67 -1.03 10.83
N LYS A 26 7.88 -1.60 10.80
CA LYS A 26 8.10 -3.05 10.71
C LYS A 26 8.56 -3.57 12.06
N TYR A 27 7.85 -4.56 12.58
CA TYR A 27 8.12 -5.27 13.83
C TYR A 27 8.20 -6.76 13.53
N GLY A 28 9.40 -7.22 13.16
CA GLY A 28 9.64 -8.60 12.74
C GLY A 28 8.71 -9.02 11.57
N PRO A 29 7.85 -10.04 11.75
CA PRO A 29 6.91 -10.48 10.73
C PRO A 29 5.73 -9.52 10.52
N LEU A 30 5.48 -8.61 11.46
CA LEU A 30 4.38 -7.65 11.43
C LEU A 30 4.82 -6.34 10.77
N VAL A 31 4.00 -5.84 9.84
CA VAL A 31 4.17 -4.56 9.16
C VAL A 31 2.91 -3.74 9.38
N LEU A 32 3.06 -2.58 10.00
CA LEU A 32 1.98 -1.62 10.22
C LEU A 32 2.14 -0.45 9.24
N ASN A 33 1.04 -0.07 8.60
CA ASN A 33 0.97 1.09 7.73
C ASN A 33 0.03 2.13 8.35
N PHE A 34 0.56 3.32 8.58
CA PHE A 34 -0.18 4.48 9.07
C PHE A 34 -0.21 5.54 7.96
N THR A 35 -1.38 6.14 7.77
CA THR A 35 -1.63 7.22 6.80
C THR A 35 -2.14 8.45 7.56
N GLU A 36 -2.42 9.55 6.86
CA GLU A 36 -2.98 10.78 7.44
C GLU A 36 -4.27 10.55 8.24
N ASN A 37 -5.13 9.62 7.80
CA ASN A 37 -6.34 9.24 8.52
C ASN A 37 -6.11 8.27 9.70
N GLY A 38 -4.85 8.03 10.10
CA GLY A 38 -4.48 7.13 11.19
C GLY A 38 -4.11 5.71 10.73
N PHE A 39 -4.46 4.71 11.55
CA PHE A 39 -4.12 3.30 11.28
C PHE A 39 -4.80 2.80 10.00
N SER A 40 -4.01 2.48 8.98
CA SER A 40 -4.53 2.13 7.65
C SER A 40 -4.63 0.62 7.44
N SER A 41 -3.56 -0.12 7.76
CA SER A 41 -3.53 -1.57 7.57
C SER A 41 -2.35 -2.21 8.28
N TRP A 42 -2.46 -3.52 8.50
CA TRP A 42 -1.37 -4.34 8.99
C TRP A 42 -1.18 -5.58 8.10
N THR A 43 0.05 -6.08 8.03
CA THR A 43 0.41 -7.31 7.34
C THR A 43 1.30 -8.15 8.23
N VAL A 44 0.95 -9.40 8.48
CA VAL A 44 1.83 -10.38 9.14
C VAL A 44 2.38 -11.33 8.11
N ARG A 45 3.68 -11.62 8.16
CA ARG A 45 4.37 -12.59 7.29
C ARG A 45 5.14 -13.57 8.16
N LEU A 46 4.65 -14.79 8.33
CA LEU A 46 5.34 -15.86 9.04
C LEU A 46 5.78 -16.92 8.03
N GLY A 47 7.07 -16.96 7.71
CA GLY A 47 7.63 -17.90 6.74
C GLY A 47 6.90 -17.81 5.39
N ARG A 48 6.23 -18.90 5.02
CA ARG A 48 5.47 -19.06 3.77
C ARG A 48 4.03 -18.53 3.87
N TRP A 49 3.58 -18.16 5.06
CA TRP A 49 2.25 -17.62 5.30
C TRP A 49 2.27 -16.10 5.42
N SER A 50 1.29 -15.44 4.81
CA SER A 50 1.07 -14.01 5.02
C SER A 50 -0.41 -13.68 5.14
N TRP A 51 -0.71 -12.70 5.99
CA TRP A 51 -2.04 -12.18 6.23
C TRP A 51 -2.03 -10.67 6.09
N ASN A 52 -2.95 -10.11 5.28
CA ASN A 52 -3.11 -8.66 5.15
C ASN A 52 -4.50 -8.25 5.65
N SER A 53 -4.56 -7.31 6.59
CA SER A 53 -5.81 -6.88 7.21
C SER A 53 -6.75 -6.15 6.24
N LYS A 54 -6.20 -5.42 5.27
CA LYS A 54 -6.96 -4.69 4.25
C LYS A 54 -7.58 -5.63 3.23
N ALA A 55 -6.81 -6.61 2.75
CA ALA A 55 -7.31 -7.63 1.84
C ALA A 55 -8.19 -8.68 2.54
N ARG A 56 -8.09 -8.78 3.89
CA ARG A 56 -8.69 -9.84 4.72
C ARG A 56 -8.45 -11.24 4.12
N ALA A 57 -7.29 -11.42 3.50
CA ALA A 57 -6.91 -12.59 2.72
C ALA A 57 -5.60 -13.14 3.28
N HIS A 58 -5.53 -14.47 3.37
CA HIS A 58 -4.30 -15.19 3.63
C HIS A 58 -3.70 -15.72 2.35
N ARG A 59 -2.37 -15.74 2.32
CA ARG A 59 -1.58 -16.43 1.31
C ARG A 59 -0.68 -17.42 2.00
N VAL A 60 -0.61 -18.63 1.45
CA VAL A 60 0.37 -19.65 1.83
C VAL A 60 1.13 -20.00 0.57
N ASP A 61 2.43 -19.76 0.58
CA ASP A 61 3.33 -20.24 -0.46
C ASP A 61 3.51 -21.74 -0.25
N LEU A 62 3.20 -22.56 -1.25
CA LEU A 62 3.37 -24.02 -1.20
C LEU A 62 4.71 -24.40 -1.85
N PRO A 63 5.38 -25.50 -1.43
CA PRO A 63 6.67 -25.89 -2.02
C PRO A 63 6.54 -26.02 -3.55
N GLY A 64 7.46 -25.38 -4.29
CA GLY A 64 7.37 -25.19 -5.74
C GLY A 64 6.80 -23.82 -6.15
N PRO A 65 6.33 -23.66 -7.41
CA PRO A 65 5.78 -22.40 -7.93
C PRO A 65 4.31 -22.15 -7.53
N LEU A 66 3.77 -22.96 -6.62
CA LEU A 66 2.36 -22.92 -6.24
C LEU A 66 2.16 -21.98 -5.06
N SER A 67 1.15 -21.13 -5.13
CA SER A 67 0.71 -20.30 -4.00
C SER A 67 -0.79 -20.45 -3.83
N TRP A 68 -1.23 -20.69 -2.61
CA TRP A 68 -2.64 -20.70 -2.28
C TRP A 68 -3.02 -19.35 -1.71
N LYS A 69 -3.94 -18.66 -2.39
CA LYS A 69 -4.49 -17.37 -1.97
C LYS A 69 -5.99 -17.58 -1.74
N GLN A 70 -6.45 -17.26 -0.54
CA GLN A 70 -7.89 -17.15 -0.32
C GLN A 70 -8.40 -15.90 -1.03
N ASP A 71 -9.12 -16.07 -2.15
CA ASP A 71 -9.78 -14.99 -2.86
C ASP A 71 -11.20 -14.80 -2.29
N LYS A 72 -11.50 -13.61 -1.76
CA LYS A 72 -12.83 -13.26 -1.22
C LYS A 72 -13.79 -12.74 -2.27
N SER A 73 -13.43 -12.75 -3.56
CA SER A 73 -14.38 -12.39 -4.63
C SER A 73 -15.58 -13.35 -4.74
N ARG A 74 -15.57 -14.50 -4.04
CA ARG A 74 -16.67 -15.48 -4.02
C ARG A 74 -17.68 -15.36 -2.86
N SER A 75 -17.65 -14.29 -2.06
CA SER A 75 -18.61 -14.12 -0.93
C SER A 75 -19.59 -12.94 -1.09
N ARG A 76 -19.84 -12.49 -2.32
CA ARG A 76 -21.08 -11.77 -2.66
C ARG A 76 -21.86 -12.66 -3.63
N ALA A 77 -22.63 -13.58 -3.06
CA ALA A 77 -23.81 -14.16 -3.70
C ALA A 77 -25.02 -13.53 -3.03
#